data_AF-A0A526XZ53-F1
#
_entry.id   AF-A0A526XZ53-F1
#
_cell.length_a   1.000
_cell.length_b   1.000
_cell.length_c   1.000
_cell.angle_alpha   90.00
_cell.angle_beta   90.00
_cell.angle_gamma   90.00
#
_symmetry.space_group_name_H-M   'P 1'
#
loop_
_entity.id
_entity.type
_entity.pdbx_description
1 polymer ?
#
loop_
_entity_poly.entity_id
_entity_poly.type
_entity_poly.pdbx_seq_one_letter_code
_entity_poly.pdbx_strand_id
1 'polypeptide(L)'
;AIISENGPVLPQREAVVRSVISEIADDKKTDEAVVYAKWAASQIDDATIVIDKLAPFLRERLDVTERNDLLQMVNRAAQAGEQPLKISDQRILRLRQKLGFEVN
;
A
#
# COMPACT_ATOMS: atom_id res chain seq x y z
N ALA A 1 -2.57 6.09 -1.21
CA ALA A 1 -2.68 5.97 -2.68
C ALA A 1 -3.69 4.89 -3.05
N ILE A 2 -3.31 3.61 -3.19
CA ILE A 2 -4.22 2.55 -3.68
C ILE A 2 -5.50 2.42 -2.85
N ILE A 3 -5.37 2.40 -1.51
CA ILE A 3 -6.51 2.22 -0.60
C ILE A 3 -7.42 3.46 -0.54
N SER A 4 -6.84 4.65 -0.80
CA SER A 4 -7.50 5.96 -0.66
C SER A 4 -8.01 6.53 -1.99
N GLU A 5 -7.80 5.83 -3.11
CA GLU A 5 -8.04 6.35 -4.46
C GLU A 5 -9.50 6.69 -4.73
N ASN A 6 -10.44 5.93 -4.15
CA ASN A 6 -11.88 6.08 -4.42
C ASN A 6 -12.68 6.54 -3.20
N GLY A 7 -12.01 7.13 -2.21
CA GLY A 7 -12.68 7.63 -1.01
C GLY A 7 -11.82 7.53 0.26
N PRO A 8 -12.41 7.92 1.41
CA PRO A 8 -11.70 7.93 2.67
C PRO A 8 -11.25 6.52 3.07
N VAL A 9 -10.09 6.46 3.74
CA VAL A 9 -9.61 5.21 4.34
C VAL A 9 -10.49 4.88 5.54
N LEU A 10 -11.23 3.76 5.45
CA LEU A 10 -12.09 3.29 6.54
C LEU A 10 -11.26 2.87 7.76
N PRO A 11 -11.79 3.00 9.00
CA PRO A 11 -11.06 2.64 10.22
C PRO A 11 -10.51 1.22 10.22
N GLN A 12 -11.23 0.25 9.66
CA GLN A 12 -10.78 -1.14 9.58
C GLN A 12 -9.54 -1.29 8.68
N ARG A 13 -9.45 -0.51 7.60
CA ARG A 13 -8.30 -0.53 6.69
C ARG A 13 -7.09 0.16 7.32
N GLU A 14 -7.32 1.27 8.02
CA GLU A 14 -6.29 1.95 8.81
C GLU A 14 -5.72 1.02 9.89
N ALA A 15 -6.58 0.28 10.60
CA ALA A 15 -6.14 -0.67 11.62
C ALA A 15 -5.21 -1.76 11.04
N VAL A 16 -5.48 -2.26 9.82
CA VAL A 16 -4.60 -3.21 9.14
C VAL A 16 -3.27 -2.58 8.77
N VAL A 17 -3.28 -1.37 8.18
CA VAL A 17 -2.04 -0.66 7.84
C VAL A 17 -1.19 -0.41 9.09
N ARG A 18 -1.83 0.05 10.18
CA ARG A 18 -1.21 0.29 11.48
C ARG A 18 -0.60 -0.99 12.06
N SER A 19 -1.37 -2.08 12.06
CA SER A 19 -0.92 -3.38 12.56
C SER A 19 0.35 -3.85 11.88
N VAL A 20 0.49 -3.63 10.56
CA VAL A 20 1.70 -4.06 9.89
C VAL A 20 2.87 -3.11 10.16
N ILE A 21 2.65 -1.80 10.20
CA ILE A 21 3.73 -0.86 10.51
C ILE A 21 4.28 -1.12 11.92
N SER A 22 3.43 -1.48 12.89
CA SER A 22 3.89 -1.84 14.24
C SER A 22 4.73 -3.12 14.32
N GLU A 23 4.70 -3.97 13.29
CA GLU A 23 5.59 -5.16 13.24
C GLU A 23 7.06 -4.75 12.98
N ILE A 24 7.28 -3.56 12.41
CA ILE A 24 8.60 -3.08 11.97
C ILE A 24 9.04 -1.77 12.65
N ALA A 25 8.19 -1.17 13.49
CA ALA A 25 8.45 0.11 14.15
C ALA A 25 7.88 0.15 15.58
N ASP A 26 8.50 0.95 16.44
CA ASP A 26 7.96 1.26 17.77
C ASP A 26 6.62 2.04 17.69
N ASP A 27 5.84 2.05 18.77
CA ASP A 27 4.51 2.65 18.82
C ASP A 27 4.50 4.11 18.34
N LYS A 28 5.49 4.90 18.79
CA LYS A 28 5.58 6.33 18.45
C LYS A 28 5.84 6.54 16.97
N LYS A 29 6.77 5.78 16.39
CA LYS A 29 7.06 5.84 14.94
C LYS A 29 5.92 5.28 14.11
N THR A 30 5.20 4.28 14.62
CA THR A 30 4.00 3.75 13.97
C THR A 30 2.93 4.82 13.85
N ASP A 31 2.65 5.55 14.93
CA ASP A 31 1.71 6.67 14.90
C ASP A 31 2.11 7.74 13.90
N GLU A 32 3.37 8.17 13.93
CA GLU A 32 3.90 9.17 13.02
C GLU A 32 3.80 8.72 11.55
N ALA A 33 4.19 7.47 11.26
CA ALA A 33 4.15 6.90 9.93
C ALA A 33 2.70 6.80 9.40
N VAL A 34 1.74 6.39 10.23
CA VAL A 34 0.32 6.32 9.84
C VAL A 34 -0.24 7.71 9.56
N VAL A 35 0.05 8.70 10.42
CA VAL A 35 -0.40 10.09 10.23
C VAL A 35 0.19 10.68 8.95
N TYR A 36 1.50 10.52 8.76
CA TYR A 36 2.18 11.00 7.56
C TYR A 36 1.66 10.31 6.30
N ALA A 37 1.45 8.99 6.33
CA ALA A 37 0.91 8.24 5.20
C ALA A 37 -0.50 8.71 4.82
N LYS A 38 -1.36 9.02 5.79
CA LYS A 38 -2.71 9.57 5.55
C LYS A 38 -2.65 10.96 4.91
N TRP A 39 -1.79 11.84 5.42
CA TRP A 39 -1.56 13.15 4.82
C TRP A 39 -1.00 13.03 3.40
N ALA A 40 0.07 12.26 3.20
CA ALA A 40 0.65 12.07 1.87
C ALA A 40 -0.35 11.46 0.89
N ALA A 41 -1.18 10.51 1.34
CA ALA A 41 -2.23 9.91 0.52
C ALA A 41 -3.33 10.89 0.11
N SER A 42 -3.61 11.94 0.90
CA SER A 42 -4.58 12.98 0.53
C SER A 42 -4.04 13.99 -0.49
N GLN A 43 -2.73 13.99 -0.72
CA GLN A 43 -2.07 14.82 -1.74
C GLN A 43 -1.95 14.10 -3.10
N ILE A 44 -2.44 12.86 -3.19
CA ILE A 44 -2.28 12.01 -4.38
C ILE A 44 -3.59 11.98 -5.16
N ASP A 45 -3.58 12.56 -6.35
CA ASP A 45 -4.73 12.53 -7.26
C ASP A 45 -4.84 11.21 -8.04
N ASP A 46 -3.71 10.59 -8.40
CA ASP A 46 -3.68 9.35 -9.19
C ASP A 46 -2.68 8.33 -8.60
N ALA A 47 -3.21 7.21 -8.12
CA ALA A 47 -2.40 6.12 -7.58
C ALA A 47 -1.50 5.47 -8.65
N THR A 48 -1.85 5.57 -9.93
CA THR A 48 -1.07 5.06 -11.06
C THR A 48 0.28 5.77 -11.17
N ILE A 49 0.30 7.10 -11.03
CA ILE A 49 1.54 7.89 -11.06
C ILE A 49 2.45 7.47 -9.91
N VAL A 50 1.89 7.28 -8.72
CA VAL A 50 2.64 6.83 -7.54
C VAL A 50 3.25 5.45 -7.78
N ILE A 51 2.47 4.50 -8.31
CA ILE A 51 2.97 3.17 -8.65
C ILE A 51 4.10 3.27 -9.68
N ASP A 52 3.92 4.04 -10.75
CA ASP A 52 4.89 4.14 -11.85
C ASP A 52 6.20 4.80 -11.44
N LYS A 53 6.17 5.74 -10.48
CA LYS A 53 7.35 6.44 -9.98
C LYS A 53 8.03 5.70 -8.84
N LEU A 54 7.26 5.16 -7.90
CA LEU A 54 7.80 4.58 -6.67
C LEU A 54 8.19 3.11 -6.83
N ALA A 55 7.44 2.32 -7.61
CA ALA A 55 7.70 0.89 -7.72
C ALA A 55 9.09 0.56 -8.33
N PRO A 56 9.62 1.28 -9.35
CA PRO A 56 10.99 1.06 -9.81
C PRO A 56 12.03 1.33 -8.71
N PHE A 57 11.85 2.40 -7.94
CA PHE A 57 12.73 2.72 -6.81
C PHE A 57 12.71 1.62 -5.73
N LEU A 58 11.51 1.14 -5.38
CA LEU A 58 11.35 0.05 -4.41
C LEU A 58 11.92 -1.26 -4.95
N ARG A 59 11.79 -1.54 -6.25
CA ARG A 59 12.38 -2.71 -6.89
C ARG A 59 13.90 -2.72 -6.76
N GLU A 60 14.56 -1.56 -6.83
CA GLU A 60 16.02 -1.50 -6.67
C GLU A 60 16.49 -1.64 -5.22
N ARG A 61 15.64 -1.25 -4.26
CA ARG A 61 15.97 -1.20 -2.83
C ARG A 61 15.60 -2.44 -2.05
N LEU A 62 14.51 -3.09 -2.44
CA LEU A 62 13.95 -4.23 -1.74
C LEU A 62 14.40 -5.53 -2.39
N ASP A 63 14.66 -6.55 -1.58
CA ASP A 63 14.85 -7.91 -2.07
C ASP A 63 13.51 -8.56 -2.50
N VAL A 64 13.56 -9.79 -3.00
CA VAL A 64 12.36 -10.49 -3.50
C VAL A 64 11.36 -10.78 -2.38
N THR A 65 11.84 -11.07 -1.17
CA THR A 65 10.99 -11.35 0.00
C THR A 65 10.28 -10.08 0.43
N GLU A 66 11.02 -8.97 0.59
CA GLU A 66 10.47 -7.68 0.99
C GLU A 66 9.45 -7.13 -0.02
N ARG A 67 9.68 -7.35 -1.32
CA ARG A 67 8.70 -6.99 -2.37
C ARG A 67 7.41 -7.83 -2.27
N ASN A 68 7.53 -9.11 -1.91
CA ASN A 68 6.37 -9.97 -1.70
C ASN A 68 5.61 -9.54 -0.45
N ASP A 69 6.31 -9.23 0.63
CA ASP A 69 5.71 -8.75 1.88
C ASP A 69 4.93 -7.45 1.62
N LEU A 70 5.53 -6.50 0.91
CA LEU A 70 4.85 -5.26 0.50
C LEU A 70 3.56 -5.55 -0.28
N LEU A 71 3.58 -6.48 -1.24
CA LEU A 71 2.37 -6.85 -1.99
C LEU A 71 1.31 -7.50 -1.09
N GLN A 72 1.70 -8.36 -0.16
CA GLN A 72 0.77 -8.98 0.78
C GLN A 72 0.13 -7.94 1.70
N MET A 73 0.90 -6.96 2.18
CA MET A 73 0.40 -5.84 2.98
C MET A 73 -0.69 -5.05 2.25
N VAL A 74 -0.41 -4.66 1.01
CA VAL A 74 -1.35 -3.90 0.19
C VAL A 74 -2.62 -4.71 -0.06
N ASN A 75 -2.50 -6.01 -0.35
CA ASN A 75 -3.65 -6.90 -0.52
C ASN A 75 -4.50 -7.02 0.75
N ARG A 76 -3.88 -7.27 1.92
CA ARG A 76 -4.59 -7.35 3.21
C ARG A 76 -5.36 -6.07 3.50
N ALA A 77 -4.74 -4.91 3.26
CA ALA A 77 -5.38 -3.63 3.51
C ALA A 77 -6.49 -3.29 2.49
N ALA A 78 -6.37 -3.75 1.24
CA ALA A 78 -7.41 -3.58 0.22
C ALA A 78 -8.63 -4.49 0.42
N GLN A 79 -8.42 -5.67 1.03
CA GLN A 79 -9.47 -6.62 1.40
C GLN A 79 -10.14 -6.28 2.74
N ALA A 80 -9.55 -5.39 3.54
CA ALA A 80 -10.12 -4.99 4.81
C ALA A 80 -11.38 -4.10 4.63
N GLY A 81 -12.36 -4.29 5.52
CA GLY A 81 -13.66 -3.62 5.49
C GLY A 81 -14.80 -4.53 5.01
N GLU A 82 -16.01 -3.97 4.86
CA GLU A 82 -17.21 -4.74 4.49
C GLU A 82 -17.21 -5.22 3.03
N GLN A 83 -16.54 -4.49 2.14
CA GLN A 83 -16.41 -4.86 0.73
C GLN A 83 -14.96 -4.67 0.23
N PRO A 84 -14.43 -5.62 -0.56
CA PRO A 84 -13.16 -5.47 -1.26
C PRO A 84 -13.18 -4.28 -2.22
N LEU A 85 -12.04 -3.60 -2.35
CA LEU A 85 -11.87 -2.52 -3.33
C LEU A 85 -11.76 -3.08 -4.76
N LYS A 86 -12.82 -3.00 -5.57
CA LYS A 86 -12.78 -3.51 -6.96
C LYS A 86 -11.69 -2.87 -7.84
N ILE A 87 -11.34 -1.61 -7.59
CA ILE A 87 -10.31 -0.88 -8.35
C ILE A 87 -8.89 -1.25 -7.87
N SER A 88 -8.74 -1.78 -6.65
CA SER A 88 -7.41 -2.15 -6.13
C SER A 88 -6.80 -3.29 -6.92
N ASP A 89 -7.59 -4.19 -7.50
CA ASP A 89 -7.06 -5.36 -8.22
C ASP A 89 -6.20 -4.94 -9.42
N GLN A 90 -6.65 -3.97 -10.22
CA GLN A 90 -5.87 -3.44 -11.34
C GLN A 90 -4.61 -2.71 -10.87
N ARG A 91 -4.70 -1.94 -9.77
CA ARG A 91 -3.57 -1.21 -9.20
C ARG A 91 -2.53 -2.15 -8.60
N ILE A 92 -2.97 -3.19 -7.91
CA ILE A 92 -2.14 -4.23 -7.30
C ILE A 92 -1.46 -5.06 -8.40
N LEU A 93 -2.18 -5.40 -9.47
CA LEU A 93 -1.60 -6.07 -10.63
C LEU A 93 -0.48 -5.25 -11.26
N ARG A 94 -0.72 -3.95 -11.46
CA ARG A 94 0.30 -3.02 -11.99
C ARG A 94 1.49 -2.92 -11.04
N LEU A 95 1.25 -2.77 -9.74
CA LEU A 95 2.31 -2.74 -8.73
C LEU A 95 3.16 -4.01 -8.79
N ARG A 96 2.53 -5.19 -8.88
CA ARG A 96 3.21 -6.48 -9.02
C ARG A 96 4.11 -6.52 -10.25
N GLN A 97 3.61 -6.08 -11.41
CA GLN A 97 4.42 -5.99 -12.64
C GLN A 97 5.63 -5.06 -12.46
N LYS A 98 5.42 -3.88 -11.86
CA LYS A 98 6.48 -2.88 -11.69
C LYS A 98 7.54 -3.29 -10.67
N LEU A 99 7.18 -4.10 -9.66
CA LEU A 99 8.11 -4.72 -8.72
C LEU A 99 8.94 -5.86 -9.35
N GLY A 100 8.62 -6.25 -10.58
CA GLY A 100 9.39 -7.21 -11.38
C GLY A 100 8.97 -8.66 -11.21
N PHE A 101 7.76 -8.93 -10.71
CA PHE A 101 7.20 -10.27 -10.68
C PHE A 101 6.59 -10.64 -12.03
N GLU A 102 6.67 -11.93 -12.39
CA GLU A 102 5.90 -12.46 -13.51
C GLU A 102 4.40 -12.37 -13.19
N VAL A 103 3.63 -11.94 -14.19
CA VAL A 103 2.19 -11.83 -14.15
C VAL A 103 1.65 -12.69 -15.29
N ASN A 104 1.13 -13.86 -14.94
CA ASN A 104 0.45 -14.79 -15.83
C ASN A 104 -1.05 -14.55 -15.82
#